data_AF-A0A7X3R363-F1
#
_entry.id   AF-A0A7X3R363-F1
#
_cell.length_a   1.000
_cell.length_b   1.000
_cell.length_c   1.000
_cell.angle_alpha   90.00
_cell.angle_beta   90.00
_cell.angle_gamma   90.00
#
_symmetry.space_group_name_H-M   'P 1'
#
loop_
_entity.id
_entity.type
_entity.pdbx_description
1 polymer ?
#
loop_
_entity_poly.entity_id
_entity_poly.type
_entity_poly.pdbx_seq_one_letter_code
_entity_poly.pdbx_strand_id
1 'polypeptide(L)'
;MPKRTSSATATGGKKAAKRAPAGGGAKSSRARGGKDLVIVESPAKARTIEGILGDKYRVIASVGHVRDLPSYGYGVDVKGGSFEPTYEVLKDKRDVVKEIKTAAGKAERVFLSTDPDREGEAISWHILEAAKIPADKTQRVVFHEITKPAIEAAFEHPGELNRELIEAQETRRVLDRLIGYPLSWFVQGKVARSASAGRVQSVALRLIVEREREIDAFTPQEYWTVHARLAKGGDEFGAKLTGLPGVRKLDEKRDLPDEATANALLDSLRRSDFS
;
A
#
# COMPACT_ATOMS: atom_id res chain seq x y z
N MET A 1 -59.53 -82.30 -46.91
CA MET A 1 -59.06 -82.36 -45.51
C MET A 1 -59.23 -80.99 -44.87
N PRO A 2 -59.65 -80.91 -43.59
CA PRO A 2 -60.91 -80.21 -43.27
C PRO A 2 -60.79 -79.04 -42.27
N LYS A 3 -61.93 -78.32 -42.16
CA LYS A 3 -62.48 -77.57 -41.00
C LYS A 3 -61.91 -76.15 -40.72
N ARG A 4 -62.75 -75.10 -40.89
CA ARG A 4 -63.63 -74.43 -39.88
C ARG A 4 -62.82 -73.62 -38.85
N THR A 5 -63.15 -72.42 -38.37
CA THR A 5 -64.08 -71.30 -38.64
C THR A 5 -63.69 -70.22 -37.61
N SER A 6 -63.82 -68.95 -37.98
CA SER A 6 -64.03 -67.73 -37.15
C SER A 6 -63.04 -67.26 -36.06
N SER A 7 -62.59 -66.02 -36.29
CA SER A 7 -62.69 -64.81 -35.43
C SER A 7 -61.40 -64.19 -34.83
N ALA A 8 -61.34 -62.87 -35.05
CA ALA A 8 -60.86 -61.78 -34.19
C ALA A 8 -59.36 -61.42 -34.06
N THR A 9 -59.17 -60.12 -34.35
CA THR A 9 -58.32 -59.10 -33.68
C THR A 9 -56.94 -58.71 -34.23
N ALA A 10 -56.90 -57.46 -34.70
CA ALA A 10 -55.86 -56.43 -34.65
C ALA A 10 -54.42 -56.76 -35.08
N THR A 11 -53.93 -56.05 -36.10
CA THR A 11 -52.79 -55.08 -35.96
C THR A 11 -52.47 -54.32 -37.27
N GLY A 12 -52.34 -52.99 -37.15
CA GLY A 12 -51.27 -52.16 -37.74
C GLY A 12 -51.26 -51.83 -39.24
N GLY A 13 -51.44 -50.53 -39.59
CA GLY A 13 -51.20 -50.05 -40.97
C GLY A 13 -51.29 -48.52 -41.21
N LYS A 14 -50.24 -47.80 -40.77
CA LYS A 14 -49.68 -46.50 -41.23
C LYS A 14 -50.46 -45.62 -42.24
N LYS A 15 -50.56 -44.31 -41.92
CA LYS A 15 -50.31 -43.20 -42.87
C LYS A 15 -49.44 -42.13 -42.23
N ALA A 16 -48.38 -41.75 -42.94
CA ALA A 16 -47.32 -40.86 -42.49
C ALA A 16 -47.69 -39.37 -42.65
N ALA A 17 -47.48 -38.59 -41.60
CA ALA A 17 -47.47 -37.13 -41.61
C ALA A 17 -46.05 -36.60 -41.35
N LYS A 18 -45.78 -35.42 -41.90
CA LYS A 18 -44.48 -34.76 -42.09
C LYS A 18 -43.59 -34.70 -40.83
N ARG A 19 -42.29 -34.97 -41.03
CA ARG A 19 -41.21 -34.75 -40.05
C ARG A 19 -40.83 -33.28 -39.95
N ALA A 20 -40.79 -32.76 -38.72
CA ALA A 20 -39.90 -31.69 -38.27
C ALA A 20 -38.97 -32.29 -37.19
N PRO A 21 -37.68 -31.91 -37.09
CA PRO A 21 -36.83 -32.39 -36.00
C PRO A 21 -37.06 -31.56 -34.73
N ALA A 22 -37.04 -32.31 -33.63
CA ALA A 22 -37.22 -31.88 -32.26
C ALA A 22 -35.94 -31.33 -31.62
N GLY A 23 -36.10 -30.67 -30.48
CA GLY A 23 -35.05 -30.31 -29.52
C GLY A 23 -35.18 -28.85 -29.12
N GLY A 24 -36.06 -28.47 -28.18
CA GLY A 24 -36.09 -28.99 -26.82
C GLY A 24 -35.26 -28.07 -25.92
N GLY A 25 -35.70 -26.82 -25.78
CA GLY A 25 -35.05 -25.82 -24.92
C GLY A 25 -35.19 -26.23 -23.46
N ALA A 26 -34.12 -26.78 -22.91
CA ALA A 26 -33.94 -26.86 -21.47
C ALA A 26 -33.65 -25.45 -20.95
N LYS A 27 -34.68 -24.80 -20.40
CA LYS A 27 -34.50 -23.65 -19.50
C LYS A 27 -33.63 -24.14 -18.34
N SER A 28 -32.36 -23.74 -18.28
CA SER A 28 -31.52 -24.03 -17.14
C SER A 28 -32.05 -23.24 -15.93
N SER A 29 -32.44 -23.99 -14.91
CA SER A 29 -32.81 -23.49 -13.60
C SER A 29 -31.58 -22.89 -12.93
N ARG A 30 -31.39 -21.57 -13.03
CA ARG A 30 -30.39 -20.87 -12.20
C ARG A 30 -31.00 -20.66 -10.80
N ALA A 31 -30.85 -21.67 -9.95
CA ALA A 31 -31.25 -21.61 -8.56
C ALA A 31 -30.24 -20.74 -7.76
N ARG A 32 -30.70 -19.54 -7.34
CA ARG A 32 -30.26 -18.74 -6.18
C ARG A 32 -28.76 -18.74 -5.83
N GLY A 33 -27.94 -18.01 -6.58
CA GLY A 33 -26.56 -17.66 -6.16
C GLY A 33 -26.55 -16.36 -5.35
N GLY A 34 -26.01 -16.38 -4.13
CA GLY A 34 -25.79 -15.17 -3.33
C GLY A 34 -24.79 -14.22 -4.01
N LYS A 35 -24.82 -12.93 -3.66
CA LYS A 35 -23.83 -11.95 -4.15
C LYS A 35 -22.40 -12.44 -3.79
N ASP A 36 -21.47 -12.37 -4.75
CA ASP A 36 -20.06 -12.64 -4.49
C ASP A 36 -19.51 -11.60 -3.52
N LEU A 37 -18.56 -11.97 -2.66
CA LEU A 37 -17.99 -11.07 -1.67
C LEU A 37 -16.68 -10.47 -2.19
N VAL A 38 -16.53 -9.16 -2.11
CA VAL A 38 -15.28 -8.44 -2.33
C VAL A 38 -14.84 -7.82 -1.02
N ILE A 39 -13.59 -8.06 -0.61
CA ILE A 39 -13.01 -7.50 0.60
C ILE A 39 -11.91 -6.54 0.19
N VAL A 40 -12.01 -5.29 0.64
CA VAL A 40 -11.05 -4.22 0.37
C VAL A 40 -10.49 -3.68 1.67
N GLU A 41 -9.39 -2.92 1.60
CA GLU A 41 -8.77 -2.38 2.80
C GLU A 41 -9.53 -1.17 3.39
N SER A 42 -10.01 -0.24 2.55
CA SER A 42 -10.56 1.03 3.02
C SER A 42 -12.02 1.26 2.62
N PRO A 43 -12.83 1.97 3.45
CA PRO A 43 -14.21 2.28 3.12
C PRO A 43 -14.39 3.11 1.84
N ALA A 44 -13.42 3.96 1.52
CA ALA A 44 -13.44 4.77 0.30
C ALA A 44 -13.37 3.88 -0.94
N LYS A 45 -12.42 2.92 -0.98
CA LYS A 45 -12.32 1.93 -2.06
C LYS A 45 -13.59 1.10 -2.15
N ALA A 46 -14.19 0.71 -1.02
CA ALA A 46 -15.40 -0.10 -1.00
C ALA A 46 -16.54 0.57 -1.79
N ARG A 47 -16.79 1.86 -1.53
CA ARG A 47 -17.84 2.63 -2.21
C ARG A 47 -17.58 2.75 -3.71
N THR A 48 -16.34 3.03 -4.11
CA THR A 48 -15.99 3.18 -5.52
C THR A 48 -16.12 1.86 -6.29
N ILE A 49 -15.62 0.77 -5.71
CA ILE A 49 -15.68 -0.56 -6.33
C ILE A 49 -17.12 -1.07 -6.38
N GLU A 50 -17.91 -0.85 -5.35
CA GLU A 50 -19.34 -1.20 -5.34
C GLU A 50 -20.11 -0.47 -6.44
N GLY A 51 -19.81 0.82 -6.67
CA GLY A 51 -20.40 1.58 -7.78
C GLY A 51 -20.00 1.07 -9.17
N ILE A 52 -18.81 0.47 -9.32
CA ILE A 52 -18.30 -0.05 -10.60
C ILE A 52 -18.82 -1.47 -10.87
N LEU A 53 -18.75 -2.35 -9.87
CA LEU A 53 -19.11 -3.76 -9.99
C LEU A 53 -20.64 -4.01 -9.92
N GLY A 54 -21.37 -3.09 -9.30
CA GLY A 54 -22.82 -3.12 -9.16
C GLY A 54 -23.34 -4.26 -8.28
N ASP A 55 -24.63 -4.56 -8.42
CA ASP A 55 -25.38 -5.43 -7.51
C ASP A 55 -24.96 -6.90 -7.46
N LYS A 56 -24.10 -7.35 -8.37
CA LYS A 56 -23.59 -8.72 -8.39
C LYS A 56 -22.66 -9.01 -7.20
N TYR A 57 -22.02 -7.97 -6.67
CA TYR A 57 -21.04 -8.09 -5.60
C TYR A 57 -21.53 -7.40 -4.33
N ARG A 58 -21.11 -7.94 -3.18
CA ARG A 58 -21.15 -7.24 -1.90
C ARG A 58 -19.72 -6.83 -1.57
N VAL A 59 -19.50 -5.55 -1.29
CA VAL A 59 -18.16 -5.04 -0.95
C VAL A 59 -18.08 -4.73 0.54
N ILE A 60 -17.07 -5.26 1.24
CA ILE A 60 -16.82 -5.00 2.66
C ILE A 60 -15.40 -4.46 2.83
N ALA A 61 -15.23 -3.45 3.68
CA ALA A 61 -13.91 -2.93 4.03
C ALA A 61 -13.39 -3.57 5.33
N SER A 62 -12.13 -4.04 5.34
CA SER A 62 -11.46 -4.54 6.56
C SER A 62 -11.04 -3.40 7.50
N VAL A 63 -10.87 -2.19 6.96
CA VAL A 63 -10.34 -1.01 7.64
C VAL A 63 -8.92 -1.30 8.15
N GLY A 64 -8.04 -1.73 7.24
CA GLY A 64 -6.66 -2.10 7.50
C GLY A 64 -6.48 -3.53 8.03
N HIS A 65 -5.47 -3.72 8.87
CA HIS A 65 -5.15 -4.99 9.53
C HIS A 65 -6.26 -5.44 10.49
N VAL A 66 -6.58 -6.73 10.48
CA VAL A 66 -7.59 -7.36 11.36
C VAL A 66 -6.98 -8.20 12.47
N ARG A 67 -5.71 -8.58 12.32
CA ARG A 67 -4.91 -9.29 13.32
C ARG A 67 -3.58 -8.55 13.50
N ASP A 68 -2.99 -8.70 14.68
CA ASP A 68 -1.60 -8.30 14.94
C ASP A 68 -1.00 -9.24 16.00
N LEU A 69 0.31 -9.11 16.23
CA LEU A 69 0.98 -9.73 17.36
C LEU A 69 0.39 -9.21 18.69
N PRO A 70 0.32 -10.04 19.75
CA PRO A 70 -0.16 -9.66 21.07
C PRO A 70 0.43 -8.34 21.56
N SER A 71 -0.38 -7.56 22.28
CA SER A 71 0.04 -6.26 22.82
C SER A 71 1.12 -6.38 23.90
N TYR A 72 1.22 -7.54 24.55
CA TYR A 72 2.20 -7.82 25.59
C TYR A 72 2.99 -9.08 25.28
N GLY A 73 4.27 -9.08 25.64
CA GLY A 73 5.20 -10.16 25.34
C GLY A 73 5.70 -10.12 23.90
N TYR A 74 6.59 -11.07 23.56
CA TYR A 74 7.16 -11.14 22.22
C TYR A 74 6.11 -11.48 21.17
N GLY A 75 5.20 -12.42 21.46
CA GLY A 75 4.24 -12.93 20.47
C GLY A 75 4.93 -13.66 19.30
N VAL A 76 6.18 -14.07 19.49
CA VAL A 76 7.03 -14.75 18.52
C VAL A 76 7.79 -15.83 19.28
N ASP A 77 7.85 -17.05 18.73
CA ASP A 77 8.65 -18.13 19.31
C ASP A 77 10.14 -17.96 19.02
N VAL A 78 10.81 -17.24 19.93
CA VAL A 78 12.27 -17.04 19.89
C VAL A 78 13.02 -18.23 20.49
N LYS A 79 12.43 -18.92 21.48
CA LYS A 79 13.12 -19.97 22.24
C LYS A 79 13.27 -21.26 21.42
N GLY A 80 12.25 -21.62 20.65
CA GLY A 80 12.29 -22.77 19.74
C GLY A 80 13.08 -22.49 18.46
N GLY A 81 13.43 -21.23 18.17
CA GLY A 81 14.14 -20.83 16.96
C GLY A 81 13.30 -20.87 15.68
N SER A 82 12.00 -21.14 15.80
CA SER A 82 11.05 -21.18 14.68
C SER A 82 10.69 -19.78 14.18
N PHE A 83 10.73 -18.78 15.08
CA PHE A 83 10.24 -17.42 14.85
C PHE A 83 8.76 -17.36 14.45
N GLU A 84 7.99 -18.41 14.73
CA GLU A 84 6.55 -18.44 14.43
C GLU A 84 5.81 -17.36 15.24
N PRO A 85 5.08 -16.44 14.58
CA PRO A 85 4.30 -15.43 15.26
C PRO A 85 2.97 -16.00 15.73
N THR A 86 2.56 -15.61 16.95
CA THR A 86 1.17 -15.74 17.39
C THR A 86 0.42 -14.48 16.99
N TYR A 87 -0.65 -14.63 16.21
CA TYR A 87 -1.54 -13.52 15.85
C TYR A 87 -2.84 -13.56 16.64
N GLU A 88 -3.28 -12.39 17.08
CA GLU A 88 -4.57 -12.17 17.76
C GLU A 88 -5.45 -11.24 16.93
N VAL A 89 -6.76 -11.51 16.91
CA VAL A 89 -7.73 -10.58 16.30
C VAL A 89 -7.81 -9.33 17.16
N LEU A 90 -7.59 -8.17 16.53
CA LEU A 90 -7.67 -6.86 17.19
C LEU A 90 -9.08 -6.66 17.77
N LYS A 91 -9.15 -6.14 19.01
CA LYS A 91 -10.41 -6.05 19.77
C LYS A 91 -11.49 -5.24 19.03
N ASP A 92 -11.09 -4.15 18.40
CA ASP A 92 -11.92 -3.24 17.61
C ASP A 92 -12.29 -3.80 16.22
N LYS A 93 -11.65 -4.90 15.78
CA LYS A 93 -11.90 -5.53 14.47
C LYS A 93 -12.75 -6.79 14.54
N ARG A 94 -13.16 -7.21 15.75
CA ARG A 94 -13.95 -8.46 15.94
C ARG A 94 -15.27 -8.43 15.20
N ASP A 95 -15.97 -7.30 15.21
CA ASP A 95 -17.26 -7.17 14.52
C ASP A 95 -17.09 -7.21 13.00
N VAL A 96 -16.04 -6.56 12.48
CA VAL A 96 -15.68 -6.60 11.04
C VAL A 96 -15.36 -8.04 10.61
N VAL A 97 -14.54 -8.76 11.39
CA VAL A 97 -14.21 -10.17 11.10
C VAL A 97 -15.47 -11.05 11.14
N LYS A 98 -16.38 -10.81 12.09
CA LYS A 98 -17.67 -11.53 12.18
C LYS A 98 -18.55 -11.24 10.97
N GLU A 99 -18.59 -9.99 10.51
CA GLU A 99 -19.33 -9.60 9.31
C GLU A 99 -18.76 -10.29 8.07
N ILE A 100 -17.43 -10.20 7.87
CA ILE A 100 -16.71 -10.85 6.77
C ILE A 100 -17.00 -12.35 6.77
N LYS A 101 -16.86 -13.02 7.92
CA LYS A 101 -17.13 -14.46 8.07
C LYS A 101 -18.56 -14.81 7.68
N THR A 102 -19.53 -14.00 8.11
CA THR A 102 -20.95 -14.21 7.79
C THR A 102 -21.23 -14.02 6.30
N ALA A 103 -20.65 -12.97 5.69
CA ALA A 103 -20.80 -12.69 4.26
C ALA A 103 -20.11 -13.77 3.41
N ALA A 104 -18.90 -14.18 3.78
CA ALA A 104 -18.13 -15.23 3.12
C ALA A 104 -18.87 -16.58 3.17
N GLY A 105 -19.59 -16.89 4.25
CA GLY A 105 -20.43 -18.09 4.34
C GLY A 105 -21.62 -18.10 3.37
N LYS A 106 -22.07 -16.93 2.90
CA LYS A 106 -23.22 -16.78 1.97
C LYS A 106 -22.81 -16.59 0.50
N ALA A 107 -21.62 -16.07 0.25
CA ALA A 107 -21.10 -15.82 -1.09
C ALA A 107 -20.77 -17.14 -1.79
N GLU A 108 -20.71 -17.17 -3.12
CA GLU A 108 -20.15 -18.30 -3.87
C GLU A 108 -18.63 -18.17 -3.98
N ARG A 109 -18.14 -16.97 -4.28
CA ARG A 109 -16.71 -16.64 -4.35
C ARG A 109 -16.36 -15.47 -3.44
N VAL A 110 -15.12 -15.45 -2.97
CA VAL A 110 -14.56 -14.36 -2.14
C VAL A 110 -13.34 -13.77 -2.84
N PHE A 111 -13.42 -12.49 -3.18
CA PHE A 111 -12.35 -11.72 -3.81
C PHE A 111 -11.63 -10.87 -2.77
N LEU A 112 -10.31 -11.03 -2.69
CA LEU A 112 -9.41 -10.25 -1.86
C LEU A 112 -8.80 -9.15 -2.73
N SER A 113 -9.15 -7.89 -2.44
CA SER A 113 -8.87 -6.73 -3.29
C SER A 113 -8.17 -5.62 -2.50
N THR A 114 -7.20 -6.01 -1.67
CA THR A 114 -6.28 -5.09 -0.98
C THR A 114 -5.22 -4.54 -1.93
N ASP A 115 -4.42 -3.58 -1.45
CA ASP A 115 -3.42 -2.92 -2.27
C ASP A 115 -2.38 -3.87 -2.88
N PRO A 116 -1.79 -3.50 -4.04
CA PRO A 116 -0.86 -4.34 -4.81
C PRO A 116 0.56 -4.33 -4.21
N ASP A 117 0.67 -4.49 -2.89
CA ASP A 117 1.95 -4.53 -2.19
C ASP A 117 1.96 -5.61 -1.09
N ARG A 118 3.10 -5.74 -0.40
CA ARG A 118 3.26 -6.73 0.67
C ARG A 118 2.33 -6.52 1.87
N GLU A 119 1.94 -5.28 2.18
CA GLU A 119 1.03 -4.99 3.29
C GLU A 119 -0.39 -5.42 2.90
N GLY A 120 -0.82 -5.09 1.69
CA GLY A 120 -2.07 -5.57 1.14
C GLY A 120 -2.15 -7.09 1.11
N GLU A 121 -1.07 -7.76 0.73
CA GLU A 121 -1.02 -9.23 0.69
C GLU A 121 -1.15 -9.84 2.10
N ALA A 122 -0.41 -9.31 3.07
CA ALA A 122 -0.50 -9.72 4.46
C ALA A 122 -1.91 -9.47 5.04
N ILE A 123 -2.53 -8.32 4.77
CA ILE A 123 -3.90 -8.01 5.21
C ILE A 123 -4.87 -9.05 4.66
N SER A 124 -4.76 -9.37 3.36
CA SER A 124 -5.59 -10.38 2.71
C SER A 124 -5.45 -11.76 3.36
N TRP A 125 -4.21 -12.18 3.63
CA TRP A 125 -3.94 -13.41 4.38
C TRP A 125 -4.50 -13.37 5.82
N HIS A 126 -4.33 -12.26 6.54
CA HIS A 126 -4.88 -12.09 7.88
C HIS A 126 -6.40 -12.18 7.93
N ILE A 127 -7.09 -11.66 6.90
CA ILE A 127 -8.54 -11.76 6.77
C ILE A 127 -8.96 -13.21 6.56
N LEU A 128 -8.29 -13.93 5.64
CA LEU A 128 -8.56 -15.34 5.34
C LEU A 128 -8.52 -16.19 6.62
N GLU A 129 -7.42 -16.07 7.35
CA GLU A 129 -7.17 -16.82 8.58
C GLU A 129 -8.11 -16.41 9.72
N ALA A 130 -8.33 -15.11 9.93
CA ALA A 130 -9.19 -14.60 11.01
C ALA A 130 -10.66 -15.01 10.81
N ALA A 131 -11.17 -14.89 9.57
CA ALA A 131 -12.54 -15.24 9.23
C ALA A 131 -12.71 -16.75 8.94
N LYS A 132 -11.63 -17.52 8.89
CA LYS A 132 -11.60 -18.96 8.56
C LYS A 132 -12.26 -19.24 7.21
N ILE A 133 -11.91 -18.46 6.20
CA ILE A 133 -12.44 -18.60 4.85
C ILE A 133 -11.64 -19.70 4.12
N PRO A 134 -12.28 -20.69 3.48
CA PRO A 134 -11.59 -21.72 2.72
C PRO A 134 -10.82 -21.14 1.53
N ALA A 135 -9.56 -21.57 1.35
CA ALA A 135 -8.67 -21.04 0.30
C ALA A 135 -9.17 -21.32 -1.12
N ASP A 136 -9.84 -22.45 -1.33
CA ASP A 136 -10.47 -22.86 -2.61
C ASP A 136 -11.61 -21.92 -3.05
N LYS A 137 -12.17 -21.16 -2.11
CA LYS A 137 -13.20 -20.15 -2.37
C LYS A 137 -12.62 -18.76 -2.62
N THR A 138 -11.32 -18.58 -2.41
CA THR A 138 -10.70 -17.26 -2.41
C THR A 138 -9.89 -16.98 -3.66
N GLN A 139 -9.98 -15.74 -4.12
CA GLN A 139 -9.33 -15.26 -5.32
C GLN A 139 -8.73 -13.89 -5.05
N ARG A 140 -7.48 -13.67 -5.49
CA ARG A 140 -6.76 -12.41 -5.31
C ARG A 140 -6.98 -11.53 -6.54
N VAL A 141 -7.50 -10.32 -6.34
CA VAL A 141 -7.72 -9.33 -7.40
C VAL A 141 -6.80 -8.14 -7.16
N VAL A 142 -5.99 -7.82 -8.16
CA VAL A 142 -4.99 -6.76 -8.10
C VAL A 142 -5.23 -5.77 -9.23
N PHE A 143 -5.24 -4.48 -8.92
CA PHE A 143 -5.25 -3.40 -9.90
C PHE A 143 -4.40 -2.23 -9.38
N HIS A 144 -3.80 -1.48 -10.30
CA HIS A 144 -2.95 -0.33 -10.00
C HIS A 144 -3.67 1.01 -10.16
N GLU A 145 -4.89 0.98 -10.70
CA GLU A 145 -5.74 2.14 -10.88
C GLU A 145 -7.22 1.79 -10.64
N ILE A 146 -7.98 2.75 -10.15
CA ILE A 146 -9.40 2.59 -9.80
C ILE A 146 -10.26 3.12 -10.95
N THR A 147 -10.12 2.51 -12.13
CA THR A 147 -10.93 2.80 -13.31
C THR A 147 -11.86 1.63 -13.60
N LYS A 148 -13.02 1.90 -14.21
CA LYS A 148 -13.97 0.83 -14.57
C LYS A 148 -13.32 -0.27 -15.44
N PRO A 149 -12.60 0.05 -16.54
CA PRO A 149 -11.96 -0.96 -17.35
C PRO A 149 -10.91 -1.78 -16.60
N ALA A 150 -10.07 -1.14 -15.77
CA ALA A 150 -9.03 -1.85 -15.02
C ALA A 150 -9.62 -2.80 -13.98
N ILE A 151 -10.68 -2.38 -13.28
CA ILE A 151 -11.37 -3.23 -12.31
C ILE A 151 -12.07 -4.39 -13.01
N GLU A 152 -12.81 -4.16 -14.09
CA GLU A 152 -13.47 -5.24 -14.83
C GLU A 152 -12.45 -6.27 -15.32
N ALA A 153 -11.34 -5.82 -15.92
CA ALA A 153 -10.25 -6.71 -16.36
C ALA A 153 -9.62 -7.50 -15.21
N ALA A 154 -9.41 -6.88 -14.05
CA ALA A 154 -8.83 -7.54 -12.89
C ALA A 154 -9.75 -8.64 -12.32
N PHE A 155 -11.07 -8.46 -12.39
CA PHE A 155 -12.05 -9.46 -11.96
C PHE A 155 -12.25 -10.61 -12.97
N GLU A 156 -11.88 -10.41 -14.24
CA GLU A 156 -11.84 -11.46 -15.26
C GLU A 156 -10.63 -12.39 -15.10
N HIS A 157 -9.51 -11.87 -14.57
CA HIS A 157 -8.26 -12.59 -14.39
C HIS A 157 -7.77 -12.58 -12.93
N PRO A 158 -8.53 -13.15 -11.98
CA PRO A 158 -8.08 -13.25 -10.60
C PRO A 158 -6.88 -14.20 -10.47
N GLY A 159 -5.95 -13.85 -9.58
CA GLY A 159 -4.81 -14.68 -9.19
C GLY A 159 -4.99 -15.35 -7.83
N GLU A 160 -3.88 -15.83 -7.30
CA GLU A 160 -3.76 -16.41 -5.95
C GLU A 160 -2.97 -15.47 -5.03
N LEU A 161 -3.01 -15.73 -3.72
CA LEU A 161 -2.19 -14.99 -2.78
C LEU A 161 -0.70 -15.30 -2.97
N ASN A 162 0.12 -14.27 -3.00
CA ASN A 162 1.57 -14.39 -3.09
C ASN A 162 2.18 -14.64 -1.70
N ARG A 163 2.58 -15.89 -1.45
CA ARG A 163 3.19 -16.30 -0.18
C ARG A 163 4.50 -15.58 0.12
N GLU A 164 5.34 -15.33 -0.88
CA GLU A 164 6.63 -14.64 -0.68
C GLU A 164 6.44 -13.20 -0.18
N LEU A 165 5.41 -12.51 -0.67
CA LEU A 165 5.07 -11.16 -0.19
C LEU A 165 4.53 -11.19 1.24
N ILE A 166 3.73 -12.19 1.59
CA ILE A 166 3.23 -12.39 2.96
C ILE A 166 4.40 -12.66 3.91
N GLU A 167 5.27 -13.61 3.56
CA GLU A 167 6.45 -13.98 4.34
C GLU A 167 7.42 -12.80 4.49
N ALA A 168 7.60 -11.97 3.46
CA ALA A 168 8.41 -10.77 3.53
C ALA A 168 7.82 -9.72 4.50
N GLN A 169 6.50 -9.56 4.53
CA GLN A 169 5.83 -8.66 5.47
C GLN A 169 5.93 -9.19 6.91
N GLU A 170 5.68 -10.50 7.10
CA GLU A 170 5.78 -11.18 8.38
C GLU A 170 7.20 -11.10 8.95
N THR A 171 8.21 -11.37 8.12
CA THR A 171 9.63 -11.26 8.51
C THR A 171 9.96 -9.87 9.02
N ARG A 172 9.50 -8.82 8.32
CA ARG A 172 9.67 -7.43 8.76
C ARG A 172 8.95 -7.18 10.09
N ARG A 173 7.72 -7.66 10.24
CA ARG A 173 6.90 -7.49 11.45
C ARG A 173 7.54 -8.15 12.67
N VAL A 174 8.06 -9.36 12.49
CA VAL A 174 8.81 -10.12 13.50
C VAL A 174 10.12 -9.41 13.85
N LEU A 175 10.92 -9.00 12.86
CA LEU A 175 12.17 -8.26 13.08
C LEU A 175 11.94 -7.00 13.92
N ASP A 176 10.95 -6.19 13.55
CA ASP A 176 10.64 -4.95 14.26
C ASP A 176 10.14 -5.23 15.69
N ARG A 177 9.45 -6.36 15.93
CA ARG A 177 9.07 -6.81 17.28
C ARG A 177 10.27 -7.25 18.12
N LEU A 178 11.18 -8.05 17.55
CA LEU A 178 12.37 -8.57 18.24
C LEU A 178 13.32 -7.45 18.67
N ILE A 179 13.47 -6.42 17.84
CA ILE A 179 14.32 -5.27 18.16
C ILE A 179 13.58 -4.28 19.06
N GLY A 180 12.36 -3.88 18.66
CA GLY A 180 11.65 -2.76 19.26
C GLY A 180 11.17 -3.03 20.69
N TYR A 181 10.69 -4.25 20.97
CA TYR A 181 10.13 -4.58 22.28
C TYR A 181 11.18 -4.50 23.41
N PRO A 182 12.29 -5.27 23.39
CA PRO A 182 13.29 -5.21 24.46
C PRO A 182 13.99 -3.86 24.53
N LEU A 183 14.29 -3.23 23.39
CA LEU A 183 14.98 -1.95 23.37
C LEU A 183 14.11 -0.82 23.95
N SER A 184 12.79 -0.85 23.71
CA SER A 184 11.87 0.10 24.32
C SER A 184 11.85 -0.04 25.85
N TRP A 185 11.79 -1.27 26.39
CA TRP A 185 11.88 -1.48 27.83
C TRP A 185 13.20 -0.95 28.42
N PHE A 186 14.31 -1.17 27.72
CA PHE A 186 15.61 -0.64 28.14
C PHE A 186 15.62 0.90 28.19
N VAL A 187 15.18 1.56 27.12
CA VAL A 187 15.15 3.03 27.05
C VAL A 187 14.13 3.61 28.05
N GLN A 188 13.02 2.93 28.30
CA GLN A 188 12.05 3.35 29.32
C GLN A 188 12.62 3.32 30.73
N GLY A 189 13.48 2.33 31.03
CA GLY A 189 14.17 2.23 32.31
C GLY A 189 15.33 3.21 32.49
N LYS A 190 15.85 3.80 31.40
CA LYS A 190 17.06 4.65 31.42
C LYS A 190 16.85 6.10 31.07
N VAL A 191 15.81 6.43 30.29
CA VAL A 191 15.58 7.76 29.73
C VAL A 191 14.24 8.32 30.19
N ALA A 192 13.13 7.73 29.73
CA ALA A 192 11.79 8.19 30.09
C ALA A 192 10.76 7.07 29.92
N ARG A 193 9.78 6.96 30.84
CA ARG A 193 8.76 5.90 30.80
C ARG A 193 7.91 5.87 29.52
N SER A 194 7.77 7.01 28.83
CA SER A 194 7.03 7.11 27.56
C SER A 194 7.92 6.91 26.33
N ALA A 195 9.23 6.74 26.51
CA ALA A 195 10.16 6.58 25.41
C ALA A 195 9.92 5.25 24.68
N SER A 196 10.22 5.28 23.38
CA SER A 196 10.21 4.09 22.54
C SER A 196 11.50 4.04 21.73
N ALA A 197 11.87 2.84 21.32
CA ALA A 197 13.00 2.61 20.46
C ALA A 197 12.61 1.69 19.33
N GLY A 198 13.12 1.96 18.14
CA GLY A 198 12.78 1.17 16.98
C GLY A 198 13.75 1.42 15.84
N ARG A 199 13.94 0.38 15.04
CA ARG A 199 14.91 0.35 13.93
C ARG A 199 14.83 1.57 13.01
N VAL A 200 13.63 2.06 12.72
CA VAL A 200 13.41 3.23 11.84
C VAL A 200 13.35 4.54 12.62
N GLN A 201 12.48 4.62 13.64
CA GLN A 201 12.26 5.88 14.38
C GLN A 201 13.52 6.39 15.09
N SER A 202 14.35 5.50 15.64
CA SER A 202 15.57 5.91 16.36
C SER A 202 16.63 6.46 15.41
N VAL A 203 16.71 5.95 14.18
CA VAL A 203 17.62 6.49 13.15
C VAL A 203 17.12 7.85 12.65
N ALA A 204 15.82 8.00 12.42
CA ALA A 204 15.24 9.28 12.04
C ALA A 204 15.50 10.36 13.12
N LEU A 205 15.28 10.03 14.39
CA LEU A 205 15.59 10.92 15.51
C LEU A 205 17.08 11.25 15.57
N ARG A 206 17.96 10.26 15.35
CA ARG A 206 19.41 10.47 15.31
C ARG A 206 19.80 11.52 14.27
N LEU A 207 19.26 11.45 13.06
CA LEU A 207 19.59 12.42 11.99
C LEU A 207 19.21 13.87 12.38
N ILE A 208 18.06 14.05 13.05
CA ILE A 208 17.63 15.35 13.54
C ILE A 208 18.58 15.86 14.63
N VAL A 209 18.92 15.00 15.61
CA VAL A 209 19.82 15.34 16.71
C VAL A 209 21.24 15.63 16.20
N GLU A 210 21.74 14.90 15.20
CA GLU A 210 23.04 15.16 14.58
C GLU A 210 23.05 16.53 13.89
N ARG A 211 21.99 16.89 13.15
CA ARG A 211 21.86 18.22 12.57
C ARG A 211 21.80 19.32 13.63
N GLU A 212 21.08 19.12 14.73
CA GLU A 212 21.01 20.12 15.79
C GLU A 212 22.40 20.34 16.42
N ARG A 213 23.16 19.26 16.65
CA ARG A 213 24.54 19.36 17.14
C ARG A 213 25.47 20.08 16.16
N GLU A 214 25.28 19.89 14.86
CA GLU A 214 26.01 20.66 13.83
C GLU A 214 25.70 22.16 13.92
N ILE A 215 24.44 22.52 14.19
CA ILE A 215 23.99 23.91 14.36
C ILE A 215 24.57 24.49 15.67
N ASP A 216 24.49 23.76 16.79
CA ASP A 216 25.05 24.20 18.08
C ASP A 216 26.57 24.38 18.02
N ALA A 217 27.27 23.53 17.27
CA ALA A 217 28.71 23.61 17.08
C ALA A 217 29.13 24.65 16.01
N PHE A 218 28.19 25.18 15.23
CA PHE A 218 28.48 26.15 14.20
C PHE A 218 28.91 27.47 14.84
N THR A 219 30.18 27.85 14.65
CA THR A 219 30.67 29.18 15.01
C THR A 219 30.49 30.12 13.82
N PRO A 220 29.60 31.13 13.89
CA PRO A 220 29.40 32.07 12.79
C PRO A 220 30.71 32.80 12.47
N GLN A 221 31.01 32.92 11.19
CA GLN A 221 32.13 33.71 10.70
C GLN A 221 31.58 34.90 9.93
N GLU A 222 32.06 36.08 10.30
CA GLU A 222 31.83 37.29 9.52
C GLU A 222 32.49 37.15 8.14
N TYR A 223 31.80 37.65 7.13
CA TYR A 223 32.36 37.84 5.80
C TYR A 223 31.52 38.91 5.10
N TRP A 224 32.16 39.64 4.21
CA TRP A 224 31.53 40.74 3.48
C TRP A 224 31.45 40.45 2.00
N THR A 225 30.43 41.03 1.39
CA THR A 225 30.19 40.97 -0.05
C THR A 225 30.08 42.36 -0.60
N VAL A 226 30.80 42.65 -1.69
CA VAL A 226 30.70 43.94 -2.37
C VAL A 226 29.68 43.83 -3.49
N HIS A 227 28.69 44.71 -3.45
CA HIS A 227 27.66 44.84 -4.48
C HIS A 227 27.77 46.21 -5.16
N ALA A 228 27.54 46.24 -6.47
CA ALA A 228 27.47 47.46 -7.26
C ALA A 228 26.08 47.58 -7.88
N ARG A 229 25.55 48.80 -7.94
CA ARG A 229 24.40 49.15 -8.77
C ARG A 229 24.94 49.75 -10.06
N LEU A 230 24.58 49.14 -11.19
CA LEU A 230 25.06 49.50 -12.51
C LEU A 230 23.88 49.91 -13.37
N ALA A 231 24.12 50.72 -14.41
CA ALA A 231 23.08 51.12 -15.36
C ALA A 231 23.59 51.01 -16.78
N LYS A 232 22.76 50.51 -17.70
CA LYS A 232 23.04 50.49 -19.14
C LYS A 232 21.76 50.79 -19.93
N GLY A 233 21.80 51.81 -20.78
CA GLY A 233 20.65 52.18 -21.62
C GLY A 233 19.41 52.66 -20.86
N GLY A 234 19.55 53.10 -19.61
CA GLY A 234 18.45 53.52 -18.74
C GLY A 234 17.96 52.43 -17.77
N ASP A 235 18.37 51.18 -17.95
CA ASP A 235 18.01 50.07 -17.06
C ASP A 235 19.06 49.87 -15.96
N GLU A 236 18.63 49.82 -14.70
CA GLU A 236 19.47 49.53 -13.54
C GLU A 236 19.51 48.03 -13.21
N PHE A 237 20.68 47.51 -12.84
CA PHE A 237 20.84 46.15 -12.35
C PHE A 237 21.92 46.05 -11.26
N GLY A 238 21.80 45.03 -10.40
CA GLY A 238 22.78 44.74 -9.36
C GLY A 238 23.86 43.78 -9.87
N ALA A 239 25.11 44.04 -9.51
CA ALA A 239 26.23 43.12 -9.71
C ALA A 239 26.90 42.83 -8.37
N LYS A 240 27.32 41.57 -8.15
CA LYS A 240 28.15 41.16 -7.02
C LYS A 240 29.59 41.03 -7.49
N LEU A 241 30.55 41.55 -6.74
CA LEU A 241 31.97 41.35 -7.02
C LEU A 241 32.32 39.87 -6.87
N THR A 242 32.91 39.27 -7.91
CA THR A 242 33.28 37.85 -7.93
C THR A 242 34.79 37.60 -8.03
N GLY A 243 35.58 38.63 -8.32
CA GLY A 243 37.03 38.55 -8.49
C GLY A 243 37.60 39.88 -8.97
N LEU A 244 38.92 40.02 -8.89
CA LEU A 244 39.67 41.16 -9.43
C LEU A 244 40.50 40.72 -10.65
N PRO A 245 40.74 41.61 -11.63
CA PRO A 245 41.60 41.29 -12.77
C PRO A 245 42.98 40.81 -12.33
N GLY A 246 43.45 39.68 -12.88
CA GLY A 246 44.75 39.09 -12.53
C GLY A 246 44.79 38.34 -11.19
N VAL A 247 43.68 38.31 -10.44
CA VAL A 247 43.54 37.57 -9.18
C VAL A 247 42.59 36.38 -9.38
N ARG A 248 42.77 35.32 -8.58
CA ARG A 248 41.82 34.21 -8.51
C ARG A 248 40.42 34.71 -8.13
N LYS A 249 39.40 33.89 -8.43
CA LYS A 249 38.02 34.12 -7.97
C LYS A 249 38.03 34.40 -6.46
N LEU A 250 37.32 35.45 -6.06
CA LEU A 250 37.25 35.90 -4.67
C LEU A 250 36.56 34.83 -3.82
N ASP A 251 37.17 34.49 -2.70
CA ASP A 251 36.52 33.74 -1.63
C ASP A 251 36.17 34.74 -0.53
N GLU A 252 34.88 35.07 -0.40
CA GLU A 252 34.41 36.13 0.48
C GLU A 252 34.83 35.90 1.94
N LYS A 253 34.84 34.65 2.41
CA LYS A 253 35.21 34.32 3.80
C LYS A 253 36.69 34.51 4.07
N ARG A 254 37.54 34.30 3.06
CA ARG A 254 38.99 34.41 3.19
C ARG A 254 39.50 35.80 2.83
N ASP A 255 38.97 36.38 1.75
CA ASP A 255 39.50 37.58 1.12
C ASP A 255 38.74 38.84 1.56
N LEU A 256 37.51 38.72 2.09
CA LEU A 256 36.73 39.80 2.70
C LEU A 256 36.19 39.40 4.10
N PRO A 257 37.06 39.02 5.06
CA PRO A 257 36.62 38.46 6.34
C PRO A 257 35.97 39.49 7.28
N ASP A 258 36.22 40.78 7.07
CA ASP A 258 35.75 41.86 7.94
C ASP A 258 35.43 43.15 7.17
N GLU A 259 34.75 44.07 7.85
CA GLU A 259 34.31 45.35 7.28
C GLU A 259 35.49 46.21 6.79
N ALA A 260 36.60 46.21 7.54
CA ALA A 260 37.78 47.02 7.21
C ALA A 260 38.40 46.59 5.88
N THR A 261 38.53 45.28 5.66
CA THR A 261 39.05 44.70 4.41
C THR A 261 38.13 45.01 3.24
N ALA A 262 36.80 44.90 3.44
CA ALA A 262 35.81 45.22 2.43
C ALA A 262 35.82 46.71 2.04
N ASN A 263 35.90 47.61 3.02
CA ASN A 263 35.97 49.05 2.77
C ASN A 263 37.26 49.45 2.06
N ALA A 264 38.40 48.87 2.44
CA ALA A 264 39.67 49.11 1.75
C ALA A 264 39.62 48.69 0.27
N LEU A 265 39.01 47.53 -0.02
CA LEU A 265 38.79 47.08 -1.39
C LEU A 265 37.84 48.03 -2.14
N LEU A 266 36.73 48.42 -1.52
CA LEU A 266 35.73 49.31 -2.11
C LEU A 266 36.32 50.69 -2.45
N ASP A 267 37.19 51.23 -1.60
CA ASP A 267 37.91 52.47 -1.85
C ASP A 267 38.91 52.36 -3.01
N SER A 268 39.52 51.20 -3.21
CA SER A 268 40.37 50.96 -4.39
C SER A 268 39.55 50.88 -5.68
N LEU A 269 38.37 50.25 -5.63
CA LEU A 269 37.46 50.14 -6.77
C LEU A 269 36.86 51.49 -7.15
N ARG A 270 36.50 52.34 -6.18
CA ARG A 270 36.01 53.71 -6.42
C ARG A 270 37.05 54.61 -7.08
N ARG A 271 38.33 54.36 -6.84
CA ARG A 271 39.45 55.09 -7.44
C ARG A 271 39.86 54.55 -8.82
N SER A 272 39.28 53.42 -9.24
CA SER A 272 39.61 52.79 -10.52
C SER A 272 38.71 53.33 -11.62
N ASP A 273 39.29 53.56 -12.80
CA ASP A 273 38.53 53.95 -13.98
C ASP A 273 37.70 52.77 -14.49
N PHE A 274 36.39 52.97 -14.61
CA PHE A 274 35.49 52.00 -15.23
C PHE A 274 35.58 52.16 -16.75
N SER A 275 36.34 51.30 -17.42
CA SER A 275 36.41 51.24 -18.90
C SER A 275 35.30 50.37 -19.49
#